data_AF-A0A6I9QIA2-F1
#
_entry.id   AF-A0A6I9QIA2-F1
#
_cell.length_a   1.000
_cell.length_b   1.000
_cell.length_c   1.000
_cell.angle_alpha   90.00
_cell.angle_beta   90.00
_cell.angle_gamma   90.00
#
_symmetry.space_group_name_H-M   'P 1'
#
loop_
_entity.id
_entity.type
_entity.pdbx_description
1 polymer ?
#
loop_
_entity_poly.entity_id
_entity_poly.type
_entity_poly.pdbx_seq_one_letter_code
_entity_poly.pdbx_strand_id
1 'polypeptide(L)'
;MQKKGLPKGLVLGSCNVLEAAGEGALAPLYNILEAAATGRDSESTNAGRVILLHFGVNSGSTTFAIENQAINEATFRCPDELGWKPQRVPIIPSDGDISRTRETSLPVNEIIKALAKMGYLVMPSDDAGRFVCNYVYYHSLHFAEQRGIKSLFVHVPLFLTISKETQMQFVASLLEVLASLP
;
A
#
# COMPACT_ATOMS: atom_id res chain seq x y z
N MET A 1 -22.99 -10.63 -11.17
CA MET A 1 -22.43 -9.57 -10.32
C MET A 1 -23.00 -8.22 -10.77
N GLN A 2 -23.70 -7.50 -9.90
CA GLN A 2 -24.10 -6.11 -10.20
C GLN A 2 -22.83 -5.24 -10.18
N LYS A 3 -22.53 -4.54 -11.28
CA LYS A 3 -21.44 -3.58 -11.35
C LYS A 3 -21.84 -2.35 -10.52
N LYS A 4 -21.38 -2.27 -9.27
CA LYS A 4 -21.43 -1.01 -8.52
C LYS A 4 -20.37 -0.06 -9.11
N GLY A 5 -20.75 1.18 -9.37
CA GLY A 5 -19.80 2.22 -9.77
C GLY A 5 -18.83 2.57 -8.63
N LEU A 6 -17.82 3.40 -8.92
CA LEU A 6 -16.93 3.91 -7.88
C LEU A 6 -17.72 4.77 -6.86
N PRO A 7 -17.25 4.84 -5.59
CA PRO A 7 -17.87 5.68 -4.57
C PRO A 7 -17.94 7.13 -5.04
N LYS A 8 -19.00 7.86 -4.66
CA LYS A 8 -19.14 9.28 -5.02
C LYS A 8 -17.92 10.07 -4.50
N GLY A 9 -17.33 10.89 -5.37
CA GLY A 9 -16.16 11.71 -5.03
C GLY A 9 -14.81 10.98 -5.11
N LEU A 10 -14.80 9.67 -5.38
CA LEU A 10 -13.57 8.92 -5.62
C LEU A 10 -13.26 8.83 -7.12
N VAL A 11 -12.02 9.16 -7.48
CA VAL A 11 -11.48 8.97 -8.83
C VAL A 11 -10.33 7.97 -8.74
N LEU A 12 -10.40 6.91 -9.54
CA LEU A 12 -9.26 6.00 -9.72
C LEU A 12 -8.31 6.61 -10.74
N GLY A 13 -7.22 7.23 -10.26
CA GLY A 13 -6.24 7.89 -11.13
C GLY A 13 -5.47 6.90 -12.03
N SER A 14 -4.99 5.80 -11.44
CA SER A 14 -4.36 4.71 -12.18
C SER A 14 -4.46 3.39 -11.40
N CYS A 15 -4.22 2.27 -12.09
CA CYS A 15 -4.12 0.94 -11.51
C CYS A 15 -3.00 0.21 -12.25
N ASN A 16 -1.93 -0.13 -11.53
CA ASN A 16 -0.71 -0.69 -12.12
C ASN A 16 -0.30 -1.95 -11.36
N VAL A 17 0.37 -2.86 -12.06
CA VAL A 17 0.99 -4.04 -11.46
C VAL A 17 2.50 -3.81 -11.47
N LEU A 18 3.11 -3.84 -10.28
CA LEU A 18 4.56 -3.81 -10.14
C LEU A 18 5.11 -5.23 -10.20
N GLU A 19 6.29 -5.37 -10.78
CA GLU A 19 7.05 -6.62 -10.71
C GLU A 19 7.39 -6.93 -9.24
N ALA A 20 7.38 -8.21 -8.87
CA ALA A 20 7.79 -8.64 -7.53
C ALA A 20 9.33 -8.69 -7.42
N ALA A 21 9.98 -7.59 -7.79
CA ALA A 21 11.42 -7.40 -7.75
C ALA A 21 11.73 -6.03 -7.13
N GLY A 22 12.56 -5.99 -6.09
CA GLY A 22 12.78 -4.78 -5.30
C GLY A 22 13.37 -3.65 -6.13
N GLU A 23 14.64 -3.79 -6.55
CA GLU A 23 15.30 -2.82 -7.43
C GLU A 23 14.61 -2.69 -8.80
N GLY A 24 14.11 -3.80 -9.35
CA GLY A 24 13.41 -3.82 -10.65
C GLY A 24 12.10 -3.01 -10.66
N ALA A 25 11.37 -2.97 -9.54
CA ALA A 25 10.13 -2.22 -9.42
C ALA A 25 10.33 -0.72 -9.15
N LEU A 26 11.54 -0.25 -8.81
CA LEU A 26 11.75 1.12 -8.37
C LEU A 26 11.41 2.16 -9.44
N ALA A 27 11.97 2.02 -10.65
CA ALA A 27 11.72 3.00 -11.71
C ALA A 27 10.22 3.06 -12.09
N PRO A 28 9.52 1.94 -12.32
CA PRO A 28 8.06 1.94 -12.50
C PRO A 28 7.31 2.55 -11.31
N LEU A 29 7.69 2.21 -10.08
CA LEU A 29 7.08 2.76 -8.87
C LEU A 29 7.19 4.29 -8.85
N TYR A 30 8.40 4.84 -8.95
CA TYR A 30 8.60 6.29 -8.90
C TYR A 30 7.90 7.03 -10.04
N ASN A 31 7.81 6.46 -11.23
CA ASN A 31 7.02 7.04 -12.32
C ASN A 31 5.52 7.16 -11.95
N ILE A 32 4.96 6.14 -11.31
CA ILE A 32 3.57 6.17 -10.83
C ILE A 32 3.39 7.19 -9.70
N LEU A 33 4.34 7.23 -8.76
CA LEU A 33 4.33 8.15 -7.62
C LEU A 33 4.37 9.62 -8.10
N GLU A 34 5.26 9.94 -9.04
CA GLU A 34 5.39 11.29 -9.62
C GLU A 34 4.16 11.68 -10.45
N ALA A 35 3.61 10.76 -11.26
CA ALA A 35 2.36 11.00 -11.99
C ALA A 35 1.18 11.29 -11.04
N ALA A 36 1.12 10.62 -9.88
CA ALA A 36 0.11 10.86 -8.87
C ALA A 36 0.30 12.21 -8.14
N ALA A 37 1.54 12.69 -8.01
CA ALA A 37 1.86 13.96 -7.36
C ALA A 37 1.58 15.17 -8.27
N THR A 38 2.02 15.11 -9.53
CA THR A 38 1.87 16.20 -10.52
C THR A 38 0.42 16.56 -10.82
N GLY A 39 -0.52 15.61 -10.67
CA GLY A 39 -1.96 15.87 -10.78
C GLY A 39 -2.50 16.90 -9.77
N ARG A 40 -1.74 17.28 -8.74
CA ARG A 40 -2.10 18.33 -7.76
C ARG A 40 -1.66 19.73 -8.15
N ASP A 41 -0.74 19.89 -9.11
CA ASP A 41 -0.10 21.18 -9.42
C ASP A 41 -0.92 22.08 -10.37
N SER A 42 -2.10 21.63 -10.82
CA SER A 42 -3.04 22.48 -11.56
C SER A 42 -3.98 23.20 -10.58
N GLU A 43 -4.10 24.52 -10.75
CA GLU A 43 -4.74 25.54 -9.90
C GLU A 43 -6.25 25.32 -9.60
N SER A 44 -6.61 24.15 -9.11
CA SER A 44 -7.94 23.79 -8.63
C SER A 44 -7.98 23.98 -7.13
N THR A 45 -8.76 24.96 -6.66
CA THR A 45 -9.08 25.19 -5.24
C THR A 45 -9.87 24.05 -4.58
N ASN A 46 -10.11 22.94 -5.31
CA ASN A 46 -10.63 21.66 -4.82
C ASN A 46 -9.57 20.56 -5.01
N ALA A 47 -8.39 20.74 -4.41
CA ALA A 47 -7.34 19.72 -4.43
C ALA A 47 -7.79 18.50 -3.62
N GLY A 48 -8.43 17.52 -4.28
CA GLY A 48 -8.80 16.25 -3.68
C GLY A 48 -7.58 15.52 -3.09
N ARG A 49 -7.79 14.77 -2.02
CA ARG A 49 -6.73 13.98 -1.38
C ARG A 49 -6.31 12.81 -2.27
N VAL A 50 -5.04 12.78 -2.68
CA VAL A 50 -4.45 11.60 -3.34
C VAL A 50 -4.00 10.59 -2.29
N ILE A 51 -4.37 9.31 -2.51
CA ILE A 51 -3.93 8.17 -1.69
C ILE A 51 -3.28 7.14 -2.63
N LEU A 52 -2.05 6.75 -2.32
CA LEU A 52 -1.34 5.65 -2.94
C LEU A 52 -1.72 4.36 -2.22
N LEU A 53 -2.47 3.48 -2.87
CA LEU A 53 -2.96 2.25 -2.26
C LEU A 53 -2.26 1.05 -2.89
N HIS A 54 -1.50 0.33 -2.07
CA HIS A 54 -0.74 -0.85 -2.46
C HIS A 54 -1.39 -2.12 -1.93
N PHE A 55 -1.31 -3.19 -2.72
CA PHE A 55 -1.74 -4.52 -2.32
C PHE A 55 -0.60 -5.52 -2.53
N GLY A 56 -0.39 -6.40 -1.56
CA GLY A 56 0.59 -7.49 -1.64
C GLY A 56 0.02 -8.78 -1.10
N VAL A 57 0.47 -9.92 -1.62
CA VAL A 57 0.00 -11.23 -1.15
C VAL A 57 0.81 -11.67 0.05
N ASN A 58 0.13 -12.04 1.13
CA ASN A 58 0.72 -12.78 2.25
C ASN A 58 0.14 -14.20 2.29
N SER A 59 0.92 -15.18 1.82
CA SER A 59 0.46 -16.56 1.70
C SER A 59 0.21 -17.27 3.03
N GLY A 60 0.78 -16.77 4.12
CA GLY A 60 0.56 -17.31 5.47
C GLY A 60 -0.63 -16.69 6.19
N SER A 61 -1.24 -15.62 5.64
CA SER A 61 -2.35 -14.94 6.29
C SER A 61 -3.69 -15.61 6.03
N THR A 62 -4.56 -15.58 7.04
CA THR A 62 -5.98 -15.98 6.95
C THR A 62 -6.92 -14.78 6.97
N THR A 63 -6.39 -13.57 7.12
CA THR A 63 -7.13 -12.31 7.23
C THR A 63 -6.50 -11.22 6.36
N PHE A 64 -7.24 -10.15 6.09
CA PHE A 64 -6.66 -8.94 5.52
C PHE A 64 -5.82 -8.23 6.59
N ALA A 65 -4.69 -7.65 6.21
CA ALA A 65 -3.88 -6.83 7.12
C ALA A 65 -3.63 -5.46 6.52
N ILE A 66 -3.87 -4.40 7.30
CA ILE A 66 -3.57 -3.03 6.92
C ILE A 66 -2.30 -2.61 7.66
N GLU A 67 -1.27 -2.24 6.90
CA GLU A 67 0.05 -1.95 7.45
C GLU A 67 0.11 -0.51 7.99
N ASN A 68 0.39 -0.37 9.28
CA ASN A 68 0.68 0.91 9.93
C ASN A 68 2.02 1.49 9.47
N GLN A 69 2.99 0.63 9.16
CA GLN A 69 4.37 1.06 8.93
C GLN A 69 5.15 0.16 7.97
N ALA A 70 6.28 0.70 7.50
CA ALA A 70 7.35 -0.03 6.85
C ALA A 70 8.67 0.21 7.58
N ILE A 71 9.61 -0.72 7.46
CA ILE A 71 10.94 -0.68 8.08
C ILE A 71 12.00 -0.44 7.02
N ASN A 72 13.02 0.37 7.30
CA ASN A 72 14.11 0.74 6.39
C ASN A 72 15.09 -0.42 6.10
N GLU A 73 14.61 -1.65 6.02
CA GLU A 73 15.44 -2.85 5.91
C GLU A 73 15.02 -3.71 4.72
N ALA A 74 15.99 -4.01 3.87
CA ALA A 74 15.92 -5.05 2.86
C ALA A 74 16.75 -6.27 3.31
N THR A 75 16.05 -7.28 3.83
CA THR A 75 16.63 -8.58 4.25
C THR A 75 15.76 -9.71 3.69
N PHE A 76 15.98 -10.04 2.42
CA PHE A 76 15.09 -10.92 1.66
C PHE A 76 15.41 -12.39 1.99
N ARG A 77 14.39 -13.14 2.46
CA ARG A 77 14.56 -14.56 2.84
C ARG A 77 14.93 -15.45 1.64
N CYS A 78 14.34 -15.17 0.48
CA CYS A 78 14.62 -15.79 -0.80
C CYS A 78 14.95 -14.70 -1.84
N PRO A 79 15.56 -15.05 -2.98
CA PRO A 79 15.67 -14.11 -4.09
C PRO A 79 14.29 -13.62 -4.52
N ASP A 80 14.23 -12.39 -5.02
CA ASP A 80 13.07 -11.88 -5.73
C ASP A 80 13.01 -12.41 -7.18
N GLU A 81 12.03 -11.97 -7.97
CA GLU A 81 11.81 -12.48 -9.33
C GLU A 81 13.00 -12.21 -10.28
N LEU A 82 13.84 -11.21 -9.99
CA LEU A 82 15.04 -10.90 -10.75
C LEU A 82 16.32 -11.44 -10.10
N GLY A 83 16.18 -12.26 -9.06
CA GLY A 83 17.29 -12.92 -8.37
C GLY A 83 17.98 -12.06 -7.30
N TRP A 84 17.48 -10.87 -7.00
CA TRP A 84 18.07 -10.01 -5.97
C TRP A 84 17.71 -10.53 -4.57
N LYS A 85 18.72 -10.66 -3.71
CA LYS A 85 18.59 -11.17 -2.34
C LYS A 85 19.42 -10.35 -1.35
N PRO A 86 19.04 -9.10 -1.06
CA PRO A 86 19.76 -8.23 -0.13
C PRO A 86 19.73 -8.80 1.29
N GLN A 87 20.75 -8.49 2.08
CA GLN A 87 20.85 -8.85 3.49
C GLN A 87 21.28 -7.63 4.31
N ARG A 88 20.41 -7.17 5.21
CA ARG A 88 20.65 -6.03 6.11
C ARG A 88 21.04 -4.75 5.38
N VAL A 89 20.43 -4.50 4.22
CA VAL A 89 20.67 -3.30 3.42
C VAL A 89 19.62 -2.24 3.75
N PRO A 90 20.00 -0.97 4.02
CA PRO A 90 19.01 0.10 4.16
C PRO A 90 18.28 0.33 2.84
N ILE A 91 16.96 0.47 2.89
CA ILE A 91 16.15 0.75 1.69
C ILE A 91 16.47 2.16 1.16
N ILE A 92 16.47 3.14 2.07
CA ILE A 92 16.90 4.51 1.79
C ILE A 92 18.08 4.83 2.72
N PRO A 93 19.33 4.80 2.22
CA PRO A 93 20.53 5.01 3.03
C PRO A 93 20.57 6.36 3.74
N SER A 94 20.03 7.41 3.11
CA SER A 94 19.99 8.77 3.68
C SER A 94 19.00 8.92 4.84
N ASP A 95 18.16 7.92 5.08
CA ASP A 95 17.10 7.98 6.08
C ASP A 95 17.54 7.47 7.46
N GLY A 96 18.77 6.96 7.58
CA GLY A 96 19.36 6.51 8.84
C GLY A 96 19.43 5.00 8.96
N ASP A 97 19.32 4.50 10.20
CA ASP A 97 19.50 3.09 10.54
C ASP A 97 18.47 2.18 9.84
N ILE A 98 18.83 0.92 9.61
CA ILE A 98 17.95 -0.09 8.98
C ILE A 98 16.69 -0.37 9.81
N SER A 99 16.75 -0.18 11.13
CA SER A 99 15.61 -0.35 12.05
C SER A 99 14.62 0.80 12.01
N ARG A 100 14.92 1.89 11.29
CA ARG A 100 14.02 3.04 11.19
C ARG A 100 12.69 2.64 10.59
N THR A 101 11.60 3.13 11.17
CA THR A 101 10.26 2.95 10.66
C THR A 101 9.75 4.21 9.96
N ARG A 102 8.83 4.01 9.02
CA ARG A 102 7.97 5.05 8.47
C ARG A 102 6.54 4.60 8.63
N GLU A 103 5.68 5.51 9.11
CA GLU A 103 4.28 5.22 9.41
C GLU A 103 3.36 5.90 8.39
N THR A 104 2.24 5.25 8.09
CA THR A 104 1.16 5.91 7.33
C THR A 104 0.51 6.98 8.20
N SER A 105 0.15 8.11 7.56
CA SER A 105 -0.62 9.17 8.21
C SER A 105 -2.14 9.01 7.97
N LEU A 106 -2.59 7.81 7.60
CA LEU A 106 -4.00 7.42 7.55
C LEU A 106 -4.42 6.77 8.88
N PRO A 107 -5.66 6.94 9.34
CA PRO A 107 -6.14 6.39 10.60
C PRO A 107 -6.46 4.90 10.46
N VAL A 108 -5.44 4.04 10.47
CA VAL A 108 -5.56 2.59 10.24
C VAL A 108 -6.61 1.94 11.15
N ASN A 109 -6.63 2.28 12.44
CA ASN A 109 -7.62 1.76 13.38
C ASN A 109 -9.07 2.13 13.01
N GLU A 110 -9.31 3.32 12.46
CA GLU A 110 -10.65 3.74 12.00
C GLU A 110 -11.04 2.99 10.73
N ILE A 111 -10.11 2.84 9.79
CA ILE A 111 -10.30 2.08 8.56
C ILE A 111 -10.68 0.63 8.89
N ILE A 112 -9.91 -0.02 9.77
CA ILE A 112 -10.16 -1.39 10.23
C ILE A 112 -11.53 -1.48 10.91
N LYS A 113 -11.86 -0.55 11.81
CA LYS A 113 -13.14 -0.55 12.51
C LYS A 113 -14.32 -0.41 11.53
N ALA A 114 -14.18 0.40 10.48
CA ALA A 114 -15.20 0.54 9.45
C ALA A 114 -15.36 -0.75 8.63
N LEU A 115 -14.26 -1.34 8.17
CA LEU A 115 -14.27 -2.60 7.41
C LEU A 115 -14.77 -3.80 8.24
N ALA A 116 -14.41 -3.88 9.52
CA ALA A 116 -14.88 -4.92 10.43
C ALA A 116 -16.41 -4.84 10.62
N LYS A 117 -16.99 -3.62 10.70
CA LYS A 117 -18.45 -3.43 10.72
C LYS A 117 -19.14 -3.90 9.44
N MET A 118 -18.42 -3.93 8.31
CA MET A 118 -18.90 -4.47 7.03
C MET A 118 -18.74 -6.00 6.94
N GLY A 119 -18.20 -6.66 7.98
CA GLY A 119 -18.08 -8.11 8.06
C GLY A 119 -16.73 -8.67 7.60
N TYR A 120 -15.74 -7.82 7.31
CA TYR A 120 -14.41 -8.29 6.92
C TYR A 120 -13.55 -8.69 8.12
N LEU A 121 -12.83 -9.81 8.00
CA LEU A 121 -11.75 -10.18 8.91
C LEU A 121 -10.49 -9.40 8.51
N VAL A 122 -10.28 -8.26 9.16
CA VAL A 122 -9.15 -7.37 8.91
C VAL A 122 -8.49 -6.95 10.21
N MET A 123 -7.16 -6.85 10.22
CA MET A 123 -6.36 -6.50 11.39
C MET A 123 -5.30 -5.43 11.06
N PRO A 124 -4.82 -4.67 12.07
CA PRO A 124 -3.64 -3.83 11.89
C PRO A 124 -2.40 -4.71 11.85
N SER A 125 -1.36 -4.24 11.15
CA SER A 125 -0.05 -4.87 11.12
C SER A 125 1.03 -3.80 11.23
N ASP A 126 2.03 -4.05 12.07
CA ASP A 126 3.19 -3.19 12.24
C ASP A 126 4.44 -3.78 11.54
N ASP A 127 4.25 -4.83 10.74
CA ASP A 127 5.33 -5.57 10.10
C ASP A 127 4.94 -6.07 8.71
N ALA A 128 5.27 -5.25 7.70
CA ALA A 128 5.11 -5.60 6.28
C ALA A 128 6.14 -6.64 5.78
N GLY A 129 6.93 -7.24 6.67
CA GLY A 129 8.03 -8.14 6.36
C GLY A 129 9.32 -7.41 6.01
N ARG A 130 10.29 -8.14 5.45
CA ARG A 130 11.56 -7.59 4.91
C ARG A 130 11.78 -8.08 3.49
N PHE A 131 10.71 -8.10 2.71
CA PHE A 131 10.72 -8.50 1.30
C PHE A 131 10.19 -7.35 0.43
N VAL A 132 9.84 -7.62 -0.83
CA VAL A 132 9.44 -6.62 -1.82
C VAL A 132 8.27 -5.74 -1.34
N CYS A 133 7.28 -6.29 -0.60
CA CYS A 133 6.15 -5.51 -0.06
C CYS A 133 6.62 -4.37 0.86
N ASN A 134 7.42 -4.68 1.89
CA ASN A 134 8.03 -3.68 2.76
C ASN A 134 8.92 -2.71 1.97
N TYR A 135 9.70 -3.24 1.03
CA TYR A 135 10.60 -2.44 0.19
C TYR A 135 9.86 -1.32 -0.56
N VAL A 136 8.83 -1.68 -1.33
CA VAL A 136 8.04 -0.69 -2.08
C VAL A 136 7.22 0.21 -1.18
N TYR A 137 6.73 -0.30 -0.04
CA TYR A 137 5.95 0.49 0.90
C TYR A 137 6.81 1.57 1.57
N TYR A 138 8.05 1.24 1.95
CA TYR A 138 8.97 2.20 2.55
C TYR A 138 9.28 3.37 1.61
N HIS A 139 9.58 3.08 0.33
CA HIS A 139 9.75 4.10 -0.70
C HIS A 139 8.49 4.97 -0.88
N SER A 140 7.32 4.34 -0.89
CA SER A 140 6.04 5.03 -1.08
C SER A 140 5.69 5.93 0.10
N LEU A 141 5.96 5.50 1.34
CA LEU A 141 5.79 6.32 2.54
C LEU A 141 6.77 7.50 2.59
N HIS A 142 8.04 7.26 2.25
CA HIS A 142 9.05 8.31 2.15
C HIS A 142 8.64 9.38 1.13
N PHE A 143 8.22 8.97 -0.06
CA PHE A 143 7.73 9.87 -1.10
C PHE A 143 6.46 10.61 -0.66
N ALA A 144 5.49 9.89 -0.08
CA ALA A 144 4.22 10.44 0.34
C ALA A 144 4.39 11.56 1.38
N GLU A 145 5.29 11.37 2.35
CA GLU A 145 5.64 12.39 3.35
C GLU A 145 6.19 13.66 2.68
N GLN A 146 7.13 13.52 1.75
CA GLN A 146 7.76 14.65 1.06
C GLN A 146 6.79 15.44 0.17
N ARG A 147 5.77 14.78 -0.38
CA ARG A 147 4.80 15.38 -1.32
C ARG A 147 3.46 15.76 -0.68
N GLY A 148 3.28 15.52 0.63
CA GLY A 148 1.98 15.73 1.30
C GLY A 148 0.88 14.80 0.76
N ILE A 149 1.25 13.61 0.30
CA ILE A 149 0.36 12.54 -0.17
C ILE A 149 0.20 11.51 0.94
N LYS A 150 -0.81 10.63 0.84
CA LYS A 150 -0.98 9.49 1.75
C LYS A 150 -0.62 8.20 1.04
N SER A 151 -0.02 7.25 1.75
CA SER A 151 0.22 5.89 1.24
C SER A 151 -0.28 4.86 2.24
N LEU A 152 -0.85 3.76 1.73
CA LEU A 152 -1.34 2.64 2.52
C LEU A 152 -0.98 1.34 1.84
N PHE A 153 -0.55 0.35 2.62
CA PHE A 153 -0.33 -1.01 2.13
C PHE A 153 -1.30 -1.97 2.78
N VAL A 154 -1.84 -2.88 1.97
CA VAL A 154 -2.74 -3.94 2.44
C VAL A 154 -2.20 -5.30 2.01
N HIS A 155 -1.91 -6.15 2.98
CA HIS A 155 -1.66 -7.56 2.71
C HIS A 155 -2.98 -8.32 2.59
N VAL A 156 -3.09 -9.10 1.51
CA VAL A 156 -4.24 -9.96 1.22
C VAL A 156 -3.82 -11.43 1.26
N PRO A 157 -4.69 -12.35 1.73
CA PRO A 157 -4.43 -13.78 1.65
C PRO A 157 -4.37 -14.31 0.22
N LEU A 158 -3.96 -15.58 0.06
CA LEU A 158 -4.16 -16.30 -1.20
C LEU A 158 -5.65 -16.42 -1.55
N PHE A 159 -5.95 -16.53 -2.84
CA PHE A 159 -7.33 -16.76 -3.30
C PHE A 159 -7.94 -18.09 -2.83
N LEU A 160 -7.09 -19.07 -2.51
CA LEU A 160 -7.50 -20.33 -1.89
C LEU A 160 -7.98 -20.15 -0.43
N THR A 161 -7.50 -19.10 0.25
CA THR A 161 -7.84 -18.78 1.64
C THR A 161 -9.04 -17.86 1.71
N ILE A 162 -9.02 -16.76 0.94
CA ILE A 162 -10.16 -15.85 0.77
C ILE A 162 -10.39 -15.68 -0.73
N SER A 163 -11.59 -16.05 -1.20
CA SER A 163 -11.91 -16.07 -2.63
C SER A 163 -11.63 -14.73 -3.30
N LYS A 164 -11.24 -14.77 -4.58
CA LYS A 164 -11.04 -13.57 -5.40
C LYS A 164 -12.26 -12.64 -5.35
N GLU A 165 -13.48 -13.19 -5.38
CA GLU A 165 -14.70 -12.39 -5.29
C GLU A 165 -14.79 -11.62 -3.97
N THR A 166 -14.54 -12.28 -2.83
CA THR A 166 -14.52 -11.64 -1.51
C THR A 166 -13.42 -10.59 -1.42
N GLN A 167 -12.22 -10.84 -1.96
CA GLN A 167 -11.14 -9.85 -1.99
C GLN A 167 -11.51 -8.63 -2.83
N MET A 168 -12.16 -8.80 -3.98
CA MET A 168 -12.63 -7.67 -4.79
C MET A 168 -13.72 -6.85 -4.09
N GLN A 169 -14.62 -7.51 -3.34
CA GLN A 169 -15.59 -6.82 -2.50
C GLN A 169 -14.89 -6.05 -1.38
N PHE A 170 -13.87 -6.63 -0.74
CA PHE A 170 -13.05 -5.96 0.25
C PHE A 170 -12.39 -4.70 -0.32
N VAL A 171 -11.78 -4.79 -1.51
CA VAL A 171 -11.16 -3.63 -2.18
C VAL A 171 -12.18 -2.52 -2.43
N ALA A 172 -13.36 -2.85 -2.94
CA ALA A 172 -14.42 -1.86 -3.16
C ALA A 172 -14.84 -1.17 -1.85
N SER A 173 -15.05 -1.95 -0.78
CA SER A 173 -15.37 -1.44 0.55
C SER A 173 -14.26 -0.59 1.16
N LEU A 174 -12.99 -0.96 0.97
CA LEU A 174 -11.84 -0.17 1.40
C LEU A 174 -11.81 1.18 0.68
N LEU A 175 -12.06 1.21 -0.64
CA LEU A 175 -12.15 2.46 -1.39
C LEU A 175 -13.30 3.36 -0.89
N GLU A 176 -14.46 2.78 -0.54
CA GLU A 176 -15.56 3.52 0.10
C GLU A 176 -15.14 4.13 1.44
N VAL A 177 -14.48 3.35 2.29
CA VAL A 177 -13.97 3.81 3.60
C VAL A 177 -12.96 4.94 3.41
N LEU A 178 -11.96 4.77 2.52
CA LEU A 178 -10.93 5.78 2.26
C LEU A 178 -11.49 7.08 1.68
N ALA A 179 -12.53 7.00 0.85
CA ALA A 179 -13.24 8.17 0.32
C ALA A 179 -14.01 8.93 1.41
N SER A 180 -14.45 8.23 2.46
CA SER A 180 -15.23 8.80 3.57
C SER A 180 -14.38 9.38 4.71
N LEU A 181 -13.07 9.12 4.72
CA LEU A 181 -12.18 9.65 5.76
C LEU A 181 -12.13 11.19 5.68
N PRO A 182 -12.14 11.89 6.83
CA PRO A 182 -12.10 13.35 6.88
C PRO A 182 -10.83 13.94 6.28
#